data_AF-A0A7N4V705-F1
#
_entry.id   AF-A0A7N4V705-F1
#
_cell.length_a   1.000
_cell.length_b   1.000
_cell.length_c   1.000
_cell.angle_alpha   90.00
_cell.angle_beta   90.00
_cell.angle_gamma   90.00
#
_symmetry.space_group_name_H-M   'P 1'
#
loop_
_entity.id
_entity.type
_entity.pdbx_description
1 polymer ?
#
loop_
_entity_poly.entity_id
_entity_poly.type
_entity_poly.pdbx_seq_one_letter_code
_entity_poly.pdbx_strand_id
1 'polypeptide(L)'
;MSGISVAARLLFGRRLAQTRAQWPATLQSSTRKFHFTVSGEKKSSAKISNSISTEYPVVDHEFDAVVVGAGGAGLRAAFGLSEAGFNTACVTKLFPTRSHTVAAQGGINAALGNMEEDNWRWHFYDTVKGSDWLGDQDAIHYMTEQAPASVVELENYGMPFSRTEEGKIYQRAFGGQSLKFGKGGQAHRCCCVADRTGHSLLHTLYGRVRIDEYDYSKPLEGQQKRPFAEHWRKHTLSYVDIKTGKVSLEYRPVIDKTLNEADCATVPPAIRSY
;
A
#
# COMPACT_ATOMS: atom_id res chain seq x y z
N MET A 1 -21.64 81.42 -4.91
CA MET A 1 -22.87 81.98 -5.53
C MET A 1 -23.87 80.84 -5.71
N SER A 2 -25.08 81.03 -5.16
CA SER A 2 -26.39 80.41 -5.48
C SER A 2 -26.47 78.90 -5.79
N GLY A 3 -27.35 78.09 -5.18
CA GLY A 3 -28.58 78.38 -4.45
C GLY A 3 -29.28 77.10 -3.97
N ILE A 4 -30.28 77.30 -3.13
CA ILE A 4 -31.02 76.35 -2.28
C ILE A 4 -32.29 75.82 -2.99
N SER A 5 -32.77 74.63 -2.58
CA SER A 5 -34.20 74.20 -2.37
C SER A 5 -34.46 72.79 -2.94
N VAL A 6 -34.58 71.70 -2.15
CA VAL A 6 -35.66 71.22 -1.25
C VAL A 6 -36.88 70.58 -1.98
N ALA A 7 -37.31 69.42 -1.43
CA ALA A 7 -38.55 68.65 -1.60
C ALA A 7 -38.52 67.50 -2.66
N ALA A 8 -39.08 66.29 -2.45
CA ALA A 8 -39.73 65.64 -1.32
C ALA A 8 -39.85 64.11 -1.59
N ARG A 9 -39.95 63.35 -0.49
CA ARG A 9 -40.60 62.03 -0.25
C ARG A 9 -41.03 61.17 -1.46
N LEU A 10 -40.66 59.89 -1.42
CA LEU A 10 -41.62 58.79 -1.19
C LEU A 10 -40.91 57.44 -0.99
N LEU A 11 -41.07 56.90 0.21
CA LEU A 11 -40.82 55.50 0.56
C LEU A 11 -41.84 54.63 -0.17
N PHE A 12 -41.38 53.71 -1.02
CA PHE A 12 -42.16 52.53 -1.40
C PHE A 12 -41.24 51.31 -1.46
N GLY A 13 -41.49 50.37 -0.55
CA GLY A 13 -40.78 49.11 -0.46
C GLY A 13 -40.97 48.27 -1.73
N ARG A 14 -39.85 47.88 -2.33
CA ARG A 14 -39.82 46.78 -3.30
C ARG A 14 -39.46 45.51 -2.57
N ARG A 15 -40.44 44.63 -2.37
CA ARG A 15 -40.23 43.20 -2.13
C ARG A 15 -39.50 42.63 -3.34
N LEU A 16 -38.23 42.25 -3.16
CA LEU A 16 -37.53 41.40 -4.10
C LEU A 16 -38.12 39.99 -3.98
N ALA A 17 -38.88 39.59 -5.00
CA ALA A 17 -39.32 38.22 -5.19
C ALA A 17 -38.08 37.33 -5.40
N GLN A 18 -37.89 36.34 -4.53
CA GLN A 18 -36.91 35.28 -4.73
C GLN A 18 -37.33 34.43 -5.93
N THR A 19 -36.81 34.76 -7.11
CA THR A 19 -36.81 33.85 -8.26
C THR A 19 -35.75 32.78 -8.00
N ARG A 20 -36.22 31.59 -7.57
CA ARG A 20 -35.42 30.38 -7.42
C ARG A 20 -34.86 29.99 -8.79
N ALA A 21 -33.58 30.27 -9.03
CA ALA A 21 -32.91 29.78 -10.22
C ALA A 21 -32.84 28.24 -10.14
N GLN A 22 -33.59 27.56 -11.01
CA GLN A 22 -33.52 26.12 -11.19
C GLN A 22 -32.17 25.75 -11.83
N TRP A 23 -31.32 25.08 -11.08
CA TRP A 23 -30.16 24.37 -11.63
C TRP A 23 -30.64 23.16 -12.44
N PRO A 24 -30.00 22.81 -13.57
CA PRO A 24 -30.36 21.61 -14.30
C PRO A 24 -29.96 20.39 -13.45
N ALA A 25 -30.96 19.79 -12.80
CA ALA A 25 -30.83 18.54 -12.10
C ALA A 25 -30.80 17.39 -13.11
N THR A 26 -29.62 17.07 -13.61
CA THR A 26 -29.30 15.70 -14.05
C THR A 26 -28.25 15.14 -13.11
N LEU A 27 -28.64 14.98 -11.85
CA LEU A 27 -28.07 13.95 -10.99
C LEU A 27 -28.55 12.61 -11.55
N GLN A 28 -27.79 12.02 -12.47
CA GLN A 28 -27.82 10.57 -12.60
C GLN A 28 -27.29 10.02 -11.28
N SER A 29 -28.21 9.78 -10.34
CA SER A 29 -27.98 8.92 -9.21
C SER A 29 -27.77 7.51 -9.76
N SER A 30 -26.55 7.22 -10.18
CA SER A 30 -26.06 5.85 -10.18
C SER A 30 -25.96 5.45 -8.72
N THR A 31 -27.07 4.96 -8.14
CA THR A 31 -27.00 4.12 -6.96
C THR A 31 -26.29 2.84 -7.38
N ARG A 32 -24.96 2.86 -7.43
CA ARG A 32 -24.19 1.63 -7.29
C ARG A 32 -24.60 1.08 -5.93
N LYS A 33 -25.34 -0.03 -5.93
CA LYS A 33 -25.55 -0.83 -4.73
C LYS A 33 -24.18 -1.34 -4.31
N PHE A 34 -23.47 -0.59 -3.48
CA PHE A 34 -22.33 -1.13 -2.75
C PHE A 34 -22.88 -2.18 -1.81
N HIS A 35 -22.60 -3.45 -2.11
CA HIS A 35 -23.05 -4.58 -1.33
C HIS A 35 -22.11 -4.76 -0.13
N PHE A 36 -22.10 -3.82 0.81
CA PHE A 36 -21.33 -3.98 2.05
C PHE A 36 -22.21 -4.63 3.12
N THR A 37 -21.74 -5.75 3.66
CA THR A 37 -22.21 -6.31 4.93
C THR A 37 -21.12 -6.08 5.95
N VAL A 38 -21.37 -5.27 6.99
CA VAL A 38 -20.45 -4.97 8.12
C VAL A 38 -20.31 -6.17 9.07
N SER A 39 -20.36 -7.39 8.55
CA SER A 39 -20.22 -8.59 9.34
C SER A 39 -19.57 -9.64 8.45
N GLY A 40 -18.38 -10.08 8.84
CA GLY A 40 -17.61 -11.15 8.20
C GLY A 40 -18.29 -12.52 8.32
N GLU A 41 -19.57 -12.61 7.99
CA GLU A 41 -20.24 -13.88 7.76
C GLU A 41 -19.86 -14.39 6.38
N LYS A 42 -18.91 -15.33 6.38
CA LYS A 42 -18.57 -16.17 5.23
C LYS A 42 -19.84 -16.81 4.68
N LYS A 43 -20.38 -16.28 3.58
CA LYS A 43 -21.21 -17.07 2.68
C LYS A 43 -20.29 -17.74 1.65
N SER A 44 -20.43 -19.05 1.64
CA SER A 44 -19.64 -20.06 0.96
C SER A 44 -19.54 -19.90 -0.56
N SER A 45 -18.41 -20.40 -1.07
CA SER A 45 -18.12 -20.88 -2.43
C SER A 45 -18.15 -19.87 -3.56
N ALA A 46 -17.03 -19.82 -4.29
CA ALA A 46 -16.95 -19.18 -5.58
C ALA A 46 -18.06 -19.71 -6.50
N LYS A 47 -18.79 -18.81 -7.17
CA LYS A 47 -19.86 -19.19 -8.10
C LYS A 47 -19.21 -19.56 -9.42
N ILE A 48 -19.58 -20.70 -10.01
CA ILE A 48 -19.10 -21.07 -11.34
C ILE A 48 -20.14 -20.57 -12.35
N SER A 49 -19.77 -19.65 -13.24
CA SER A 49 -20.64 -19.11 -14.28
C SER A 49 -20.24 -19.61 -15.67
N ASN A 50 -21.24 -20.07 -16.45
CA ASN A 50 -21.08 -20.54 -17.84
C ASN A 50 -21.50 -19.48 -18.88
N SER A 51 -21.71 -18.23 -18.46
CA SER A 51 -22.38 -17.20 -19.29
C SER A 51 -21.45 -16.51 -20.30
N ILE A 52 -20.13 -16.66 -20.18
CA ILE A 52 -19.15 -15.93 -21.01
C ILE A 52 -18.41 -16.84 -22.01
N SER A 53 -18.20 -18.12 -21.69
CA SER A 53 -17.63 -19.10 -22.62
C SER A 53 -18.11 -20.50 -22.25
N THR A 54 -18.56 -21.27 -23.23
CA THR A 54 -18.95 -22.69 -23.05
C THR A 54 -17.75 -23.63 -22.98
N GLU A 55 -16.55 -23.16 -23.35
CA GLU A 55 -15.33 -23.98 -23.38
C GLU A 55 -14.51 -23.89 -22.08
N TYR A 56 -14.62 -22.79 -21.32
CA TYR A 56 -13.86 -22.57 -20.09
C TYR A 56 -14.79 -22.09 -18.97
N PRO A 57 -15.02 -22.90 -17.92
CA PRO A 57 -15.83 -22.45 -16.81
C PRO A 57 -15.09 -21.37 -16.02
N VAL A 58 -15.83 -20.31 -15.69
CA VAL A 58 -15.32 -19.15 -14.97
C VAL A 58 -15.66 -19.31 -13.49
N VAL A 59 -14.68 -19.04 -12.61
CA VAL A 59 -14.84 -19.11 -11.16
C VAL A 59 -14.89 -17.69 -10.58
N ASP A 60 -16.03 -17.31 -10.03
CA ASP A 60 -16.30 -15.98 -9.49
C ASP A 60 -16.01 -15.94 -7.98
N HIS A 61 -15.11 -15.05 -7.56
CA HIS A 61 -14.80 -14.78 -6.17
C HIS A 61 -15.28 -13.38 -5.75
N GLU A 62 -15.75 -13.24 -4.51
CA GLU A 62 -16.22 -11.97 -3.95
C GLU A 62 -15.26 -11.52 -2.82
N PHE A 63 -14.72 -10.31 -2.95
CA PHE A 63 -13.82 -9.65 -1.97
C PHE A 63 -14.18 -8.16 -1.89
N ASP A 64 -13.86 -7.50 -0.78
CA ASP A 64 -14.05 -6.05 -0.64
C ASP A 64 -13.03 -5.28 -1.48
N ALA A 65 -11.81 -5.80 -1.57
CA ALA A 65 -10.73 -5.24 -2.36
C ALA A 65 -9.84 -6.33 -2.99
N VAL A 66 -9.32 -6.04 -4.18
CA VAL A 66 -8.33 -6.89 -4.86
C VAL A 66 -7.11 -6.05 -5.19
N VAL A 67 -5.95 -6.47 -4.69
CA VAL A 67 -4.64 -5.88 -5.00
C VAL A 67 -3.93 -6.76 -6.01
N VAL A 68 -3.53 -6.18 -7.14
CA VAL A 68 -2.79 -6.89 -8.19
C VAL A 68 -1.33 -6.49 -8.14
N GLY A 69 -0.48 -7.42 -7.70
CA GLY A 69 0.96 -7.27 -7.51
C GLY A 69 1.35 -7.36 -6.03
N ALA A 70 2.42 -8.10 -5.74
CA ALA A 70 2.95 -8.30 -4.38
C ALA A 70 4.41 -7.79 -4.23
N GLY A 71 4.71 -6.66 -4.88
CA GLY A 71 5.92 -5.88 -4.60
C GLY A 71 5.75 -4.97 -3.38
N GLY A 72 6.65 -4.01 -3.17
CA GLY A 72 6.58 -3.11 -2.00
C GLY A 72 5.23 -2.37 -1.86
N ALA A 73 4.78 -1.72 -2.93
CA ALA A 73 3.50 -1.00 -2.93
C ALA A 73 2.29 -1.93 -2.73
N GLY A 74 2.26 -3.05 -3.45
CA GLY A 74 1.15 -4.00 -3.40
C GLY A 74 1.01 -4.68 -2.05
N LEU A 75 2.13 -5.11 -1.44
CA LEU A 75 2.10 -5.65 -0.08
C LEU A 75 1.64 -4.58 0.93
N ARG A 76 2.17 -3.34 0.85
CA ARG A 76 1.77 -2.24 1.74
C ARG A 76 0.28 -1.92 1.65
N ALA A 77 -0.29 -1.95 0.46
CA ALA A 77 -1.71 -1.74 0.23
C ALA A 77 -2.55 -2.92 0.75
N ALA A 78 -2.16 -4.16 0.43
CA ALA A 78 -2.93 -5.36 0.78
C ALA A 78 -3.09 -5.54 2.29
N PHE A 79 -2.00 -5.39 3.06
CA PHE A 79 -2.11 -5.49 4.51
C PHE A 79 -2.74 -4.25 5.12
N GLY A 80 -2.54 -3.04 4.56
CA GLY A 80 -3.22 -1.84 5.04
C GLY A 80 -4.74 -1.91 4.93
N LEU A 81 -5.25 -2.46 3.82
CA LEU A 81 -6.68 -2.78 3.66
C LEU A 81 -7.13 -3.84 4.67
N SER A 82 -6.32 -4.87 4.88
CA SER A 82 -6.64 -5.95 5.83
C SER A 82 -6.64 -5.46 7.28
N GLU A 83 -5.71 -4.60 7.68
CA GLU A 83 -5.64 -3.96 9.01
C GLU A 83 -6.84 -3.03 9.25
N ALA A 84 -7.35 -2.40 8.19
CA ALA A 84 -8.59 -1.63 8.24
C ALA A 84 -9.87 -2.49 8.23
N GLY A 85 -9.76 -3.82 8.20
CA GLY A 85 -10.87 -4.77 8.30
C GLY A 85 -11.49 -5.21 6.98
N PHE A 86 -10.92 -4.84 5.84
CA PHE A 86 -11.43 -5.25 4.51
C PHE A 86 -11.00 -6.67 4.15
N ASN A 87 -11.93 -7.48 3.66
CA ASN A 87 -11.62 -8.78 3.07
C ASN A 87 -10.88 -8.60 1.74
N THR A 88 -9.55 -8.75 1.78
CA THR A 88 -8.66 -8.34 0.69
C THR A 88 -7.98 -9.53 0.03
N ALA A 89 -8.03 -9.62 -1.29
CA ALA A 89 -7.23 -10.57 -2.07
C ALA A 89 -5.97 -9.89 -2.63
N CYS A 90 -4.80 -10.52 -2.48
CA CYS A 90 -3.56 -10.09 -3.13
C CYS A 90 -3.15 -11.10 -4.20
N VAL A 91 -3.27 -10.72 -5.47
CA VAL A 91 -2.97 -11.58 -6.63
C VAL A 91 -1.61 -11.19 -7.20
N THR A 92 -0.71 -12.16 -7.33
CA THR A 92 0.64 -11.90 -7.84
C THR A 92 1.10 -12.99 -8.79
N LYS A 93 1.79 -12.59 -9.87
CA LYS A 93 2.35 -13.53 -10.87
C LYS A 93 3.66 -14.18 -10.42
N LEU A 94 4.36 -13.55 -9.46
CA LEU A 94 5.59 -14.05 -8.86
C LEU A 94 5.35 -14.30 -7.38
N PHE A 95 6.12 -15.22 -6.79
CA PHE A 95 6.23 -15.28 -5.34
C PHE A 95 6.64 -13.89 -4.81
N PRO A 96 5.99 -13.33 -3.77
CA PRO A 96 6.12 -11.91 -3.43
C PRO A 96 7.56 -11.41 -3.30
N THR A 97 8.46 -12.16 -2.65
CA THR A 97 9.87 -11.77 -2.46
C THR A 97 10.73 -11.85 -3.73
N ARG A 98 10.16 -12.31 -4.85
CA ARG A 98 10.79 -12.28 -6.18
C ARG A 98 10.35 -11.06 -7.01
N SER A 99 9.51 -10.19 -6.45
CA SER A 99 9.16 -8.90 -7.08
C SER A 99 10.40 -8.00 -7.21
N HIS A 100 10.42 -7.14 -8.23
CA HIS A 100 11.61 -6.33 -8.56
C HIS A 100 12.02 -5.34 -7.45
N THR A 101 11.12 -4.99 -6.52
CA THR A 101 11.47 -4.27 -5.28
C THR A 101 12.66 -4.90 -4.55
N VAL A 102 12.85 -6.23 -4.62
CA VAL A 102 13.96 -6.94 -3.99
C VAL A 102 15.34 -6.48 -4.48
N ALA A 103 15.42 -5.98 -5.72
CA ALA A 103 16.67 -5.59 -6.36
C ALA A 103 17.07 -4.14 -6.07
N ALA A 104 16.22 -3.35 -5.39
CA ALA A 104 16.58 -1.98 -5.05
C ALA A 104 17.73 -1.96 -4.01
N GLN A 105 18.72 -1.12 -4.25
CA GLN A 105 19.94 -1.04 -3.42
C GLN A 105 20.00 0.27 -2.64
N GLY A 106 19.90 1.38 -3.40
CA GLY A 106 19.99 2.79 -3.01
C GLY A 106 19.59 3.11 -1.57
N GLY A 107 18.32 2.97 -1.26
CA GLY A 107 17.77 3.42 0.01
C GLY A 107 16.35 3.94 -0.19
N ILE A 108 15.82 4.54 0.86
CA ILE A 108 14.53 5.24 0.88
C ILE A 108 14.74 6.61 1.52
N ASN A 109 14.25 7.67 0.86
CA ASN A 109 14.49 9.04 1.33
C ASN A 109 13.48 9.43 2.41
N ALA A 110 13.97 9.96 3.53
CA ALA A 110 13.16 10.60 4.55
C ALA A 110 13.98 11.65 5.30
N ALA A 111 13.42 12.83 5.49
CA ALA A 111 14.05 13.91 6.26
C ALA A 111 13.93 13.64 7.78
N LEU A 112 14.63 12.61 8.26
CA LEU A 112 14.68 12.22 9.68
C LEU A 112 15.61 13.13 10.51
N GLY A 113 16.62 13.70 9.87
CA GLY A 113 17.61 14.55 10.51
C GLY A 113 18.59 13.80 11.43
N ASN A 114 18.93 12.55 11.09
CA ASN A 114 19.79 11.72 11.94
C ASN A 114 21.30 11.98 11.73
N MET A 115 21.68 12.54 10.58
CA MET A 115 23.09 12.84 10.24
C MET A 115 23.39 14.34 10.41
N GLU A 116 22.43 15.17 10.03
CA GLU A 116 22.42 16.62 10.21
C GLU A 116 20.97 17.10 10.32
N GLU A 117 20.74 18.36 10.68
CA GLU A 117 19.41 18.96 10.62
C GLU A 117 18.86 18.88 9.18
N ASP A 118 17.64 18.36 9.03
CA ASP A 118 16.95 18.27 7.74
C ASP A 118 15.49 18.72 7.88
N ASN A 119 14.87 19.06 6.75
CA ASN A 119 13.47 19.47 6.70
C ASN A 119 12.80 18.83 5.49
N TRP A 120 11.61 18.25 5.68
CA TRP A 120 10.84 17.65 4.58
C TRP A 120 10.58 18.65 3.45
N ARG A 121 10.51 19.97 3.74
CA ARG A 121 10.36 21.02 2.73
C ARG A 121 11.57 21.15 1.81
N TRP A 122 12.76 20.78 2.27
CA TRP A 122 13.97 20.73 1.42
C TRP A 122 13.92 19.50 0.51
N HIS A 123 13.47 18.36 1.02
CA HIS A 123 13.19 17.17 0.22
C HIS A 123 12.10 17.43 -0.85
N PHE A 124 11.04 18.14 -0.48
CA PHE A 124 10.00 18.63 -1.40
C PHE A 124 10.61 19.45 -2.53
N TYR A 125 11.41 20.47 -2.20
CA TYR A 125 12.06 21.31 -3.20
C TYR A 125 12.96 20.52 -4.16
N ASP A 126 13.79 19.62 -3.62
CA ASP A 126 14.67 18.78 -4.45
C ASP A 126 13.86 17.88 -5.39
N THR A 127 12.70 17.39 -4.95
CA THR A 127 11.82 16.53 -5.76
C THR A 127 11.10 17.32 -6.85
N VAL A 128 10.57 18.51 -6.52
CA VAL A 128 9.96 19.40 -7.53
C VAL A 128 10.99 19.79 -8.58
N LYS A 129 12.17 20.24 -8.15
CA LYS A 129 13.27 20.60 -9.06
C LYS A 129 13.73 19.39 -9.88
N GLY A 130 13.90 18.23 -9.24
CA GLY A 130 14.33 16.99 -9.90
C GLY A 130 13.32 16.44 -10.90
N SER A 131 12.03 16.75 -10.71
CA SER A 131 10.97 16.42 -11.67
C SER A 131 10.92 17.37 -12.88
N ASP A 132 11.81 18.37 -12.94
CA ASP A 132 11.81 19.43 -13.94
C ASP A 132 10.46 20.16 -14.03
N TRP A 133 9.86 20.42 -12.85
CA TRP A 133 8.55 21.06 -12.68
C TRP A 133 7.36 20.33 -13.35
N LEU A 134 7.55 19.12 -13.85
CA LEU A 134 6.47 18.30 -14.40
C LEU A 134 5.70 17.52 -13.33
N GLY A 135 6.27 17.36 -12.13
CA GLY A 135 5.63 16.64 -11.04
C GLY A 135 4.54 17.45 -10.33
N ASP A 136 3.43 16.79 -10.04
CA ASP A 136 2.32 17.37 -9.30
C ASP A 136 2.72 17.68 -7.85
N GLN A 137 2.71 18.96 -7.49
CA GLN A 137 3.29 19.43 -6.24
C GLN A 137 2.46 19.03 -5.02
N ASP A 138 1.16 18.82 -5.15
CA ASP A 138 0.31 18.29 -4.08
C ASP A 138 0.69 16.84 -3.73
N ALA A 139 0.92 15.99 -4.73
CA ALA A 139 1.39 14.63 -4.55
C ALA A 139 2.81 14.59 -3.96
N ILE A 140 3.72 15.44 -4.46
CA ILE A 140 5.10 15.53 -3.93
C ILE A 140 5.10 16.03 -2.49
N HIS A 141 4.25 17.01 -2.15
CA HIS A 141 4.09 17.50 -0.78
C HIS A 141 3.67 16.36 0.15
N TYR A 142 2.59 15.65 -0.18
CA TYR A 142 2.13 14.50 0.61
C TYR A 142 3.25 13.46 0.78
N MET A 143 3.90 13.07 -0.32
CA MET A 143 4.97 12.07 -0.30
C MET A 143 6.13 12.47 0.62
N THR A 144 6.60 13.71 0.52
CA THR A 144 7.80 14.17 1.24
C THR A 144 7.52 14.47 2.71
N GLU A 145 6.33 14.97 3.04
CA GLU A 145 5.88 15.18 4.42
C GLU A 145 5.62 13.85 5.16
N GLN A 146 5.04 12.85 4.47
CA GLN A 146 4.76 11.53 5.06
C GLN A 146 5.99 10.58 5.09
N ALA A 147 7.07 10.92 4.39
CA ALA A 147 8.26 10.07 4.30
C ALA A 147 8.89 9.71 5.67
N PRO A 148 9.08 10.65 6.62
CA PRO A 148 9.57 10.32 7.96
C PRO A 148 8.72 9.26 8.68
N ALA A 149 7.40 9.46 8.72
CA ALA A 149 6.49 8.53 9.38
C ALA A 149 6.50 7.14 8.69
N SER A 150 6.55 7.11 7.35
CA SER A 150 6.59 5.88 6.57
C SER A 150 7.87 5.07 6.79
N VAL A 151 9.02 5.74 6.93
CA VAL A 151 10.30 5.06 7.22
C VAL A 151 10.35 4.56 8.66
N VAL A 152 9.84 5.33 9.62
CA VAL A 152 9.71 4.90 11.02
C VAL A 152 8.75 3.71 11.13
N GLU A 153 7.66 3.68 10.38
CA GLU A 153 6.76 2.53 10.28
C GLU A 153 7.52 1.26 9.84
N LEU A 154 8.34 1.36 8.78
CA LEU A 154 9.14 0.23 8.31
C LEU A 154 10.16 -0.24 9.36
N GLU A 155 10.79 0.68 10.08
CA GLU A 155 11.73 0.34 11.16
C GLU A 155 11.01 -0.39 12.30
N ASN A 156 9.83 0.09 12.70
CA ASN A 156 8.97 -0.57 13.70
C ASN A 156 8.45 -1.94 13.25
N TYR A 157 8.31 -2.19 11.93
CA TYR A 157 8.05 -3.53 11.40
C TYR A 157 9.28 -4.45 11.45
N GLY A 158 10.41 -3.96 11.95
CA GLY A 158 11.67 -4.68 12.01
C GLY A 158 12.47 -4.58 10.72
N MET A 159 12.39 -3.49 9.95
CA MET A 159 13.34 -3.30 8.86
C MET A 159 14.74 -3.04 9.43
N PRO A 160 15.75 -3.86 9.11
CA PRO A 160 17.07 -3.78 9.74
C PRO A 160 17.93 -2.67 9.10
N PHE A 161 17.52 -1.41 9.27
CA PHE A 161 18.31 -0.26 8.85
C PHE A 161 19.72 -0.29 9.44
N SER A 162 20.70 0.13 8.62
CA SER A 162 22.03 0.43 9.13
C SER A 162 21.90 1.51 10.22
N ARG A 163 22.83 1.51 11.19
CA ARG A 163 22.74 2.35 12.38
C ARG A 163 23.85 3.38 12.44
N THR A 164 23.55 4.54 13.01
CA THR A 164 24.55 5.52 13.46
C THR A 164 25.15 5.07 14.80
N GLU A 165 26.19 5.76 15.27
CA GLU A 165 26.77 5.52 16.61
C GLU A 165 25.74 5.72 17.74
N GLU A 166 24.75 6.58 17.52
CA GLU A 166 23.63 6.84 18.45
C GLU A 166 22.50 5.78 18.37
N GLY A 167 22.64 4.76 17.52
CA GLY A 167 21.60 3.73 17.32
C GLY A 167 20.40 4.18 16.47
N LYS A 168 20.44 5.38 15.88
CA LYS A 168 19.42 5.87 14.94
C LYS A 168 19.62 5.27 13.55
N ILE A 169 18.64 5.43 12.68
CA ILE A 169 18.72 5.01 11.27
C ILE A 169 19.83 5.81 10.58
N TYR A 170 20.84 5.11 10.06
CA TYR A 170 21.90 5.69 9.23
C TYR A 170 21.33 6.18 7.91
N GLN A 171 21.77 7.37 7.49
CA GLN A 171 21.40 7.99 6.24
C GLN A 171 22.65 8.36 5.45
N ARG A 172 22.61 8.15 4.13
CA ARG A 172 23.72 8.48 3.23
C ARG A 172 23.36 9.60 2.26
N ALA A 173 24.39 10.19 1.67
CA ALA A 173 24.24 11.10 0.55
C ALA A 173 23.68 10.34 -0.67
N PHE A 174 22.87 11.03 -1.46
CA PHE A 174 22.37 10.54 -2.74
C PHE A 174 22.27 11.69 -3.75
N GLY A 175 22.25 11.35 -5.03
CA GLY A 175 22.25 12.35 -6.11
C GLY A 175 21.04 13.28 -6.04
N GLY A 176 21.26 14.58 -6.30
CA GLY A 176 20.20 15.58 -6.40
C GLY A 176 19.56 15.99 -5.07
N GLN A 177 20.19 15.69 -3.93
CA GLN A 177 19.67 16.00 -2.59
C GLN A 177 20.47 17.13 -1.94
N SER A 178 19.78 18.18 -1.51
CA SER A 178 20.39 19.39 -0.97
C SER A 178 19.74 19.87 0.33
N LEU A 179 20.49 20.61 1.14
CA LEU A 179 19.96 21.32 2.30
C LEU A 179 19.53 22.74 1.90
N LYS A 180 18.64 23.36 2.71
CA LYS A 180 18.25 24.78 2.59
C LYS A 180 17.85 25.19 1.16
N PHE A 181 16.94 24.45 0.53
CA PHE A 181 16.42 24.74 -0.82
C PHE A 181 17.52 24.91 -1.89
N GLY A 182 18.50 23.99 -1.93
CA GLY A 182 19.59 24.04 -2.92
C GLY A 182 20.81 24.87 -2.52
N LYS A 183 20.82 25.49 -1.34
CA LYS A 183 21.86 26.47 -0.93
C LYS A 183 22.75 25.96 0.22
N GLY A 184 22.39 24.85 0.85
CA GLY A 184 23.03 24.35 2.07
C GLY A 184 24.02 23.21 1.86
N GLY A 185 24.38 22.88 0.61
CA GLY A 185 25.25 21.74 0.30
C GLY A 185 24.49 20.41 0.21
N GLN A 186 25.25 19.31 0.17
CA GLN A 186 24.73 17.95 0.03
C GLN A 186 23.99 17.51 1.29
N ALA A 187 22.81 16.90 1.11
CA ALA A 187 22.05 16.29 2.20
C ALA A 187 22.31 14.78 2.30
N HIS A 188 22.16 14.23 3.51
CA HIS A 188 22.23 12.81 3.85
C HIS A 188 20.87 12.34 4.39
N ARG A 189 19.92 12.10 3.47
CA ARG A 189 18.55 11.70 3.85
C ARG A 189 18.10 10.35 3.31
N CYS A 190 19.00 9.64 2.61
CA CYS A 190 18.72 8.32 2.04
C CYS A 190 18.97 7.25 3.11
N CYS A 191 17.92 6.79 3.77
CA CYS A 191 17.96 5.71 4.75
C CYS A 191 18.24 4.38 4.05
N CYS A 192 19.19 3.59 4.53
CA CYS A 192 19.60 2.38 3.83
C CYS A 192 19.85 1.18 4.74
N VAL A 193 19.79 0.00 4.14
CA VAL A 193 20.27 -1.26 4.73
C VAL A 193 21.47 -1.70 3.93
N ALA A 194 22.66 -1.23 4.31
CA ALA A 194 23.87 -1.34 3.51
C ALA A 194 23.58 -1.00 2.02
N ASP A 195 23.79 -1.95 1.11
CA ASP A 195 23.51 -1.88 -0.33
C ASP A 195 22.33 -2.76 -0.76
N ARG A 196 21.45 -3.18 0.16
CA ARG A 196 20.35 -4.14 -0.07
C ARG A 196 19.01 -3.68 0.49
N THR A 197 18.75 -2.37 0.44
CA THR A 197 17.55 -1.78 1.06
C THR A 197 16.25 -2.39 0.55
N GLY A 198 16.14 -2.65 -0.76
CA GLY A 198 14.96 -3.26 -1.39
C GLY A 198 14.72 -4.70 -0.97
N HIS A 199 15.79 -5.49 -0.83
CA HIS A 199 15.72 -6.85 -0.31
C HIS A 199 15.11 -6.85 1.10
N SER A 200 15.70 -6.05 1.99
CA SER A 200 15.25 -5.95 3.38
C SER A 200 13.82 -5.41 3.48
N LEU A 201 13.47 -4.36 2.73
CA LEU A 201 12.12 -3.80 2.69
C LEU A 201 11.10 -4.86 2.27
N LEU A 202 11.33 -5.55 1.14
CA LEU A 202 10.37 -6.51 0.62
C LEU A 202 10.21 -7.71 1.55
N HIS A 203 11.31 -8.20 2.15
CA HIS A 203 11.25 -9.28 3.12
C HIS A 203 10.58 -8.86 4.43
N THR A 204 10.74 -7.62 4.90
CA THR A 204 10.02 -7.11 6.07
C THR A 204 8.52 -7.00 5.80
N LEU A 205 8.12 -6.41 4.67
CA LEU A 205 6.71 -6.32 4.29
C LEU A 205 6.08 -7.70 4.10
N TYR A 206 6.76 -8.63 3.43
CA TYR A 206 6.28 -10.00 3.28
C TYR A 206 6.14 -10.73 4.62
N GLY A 207 7.13 -10.56 5.52
CA GLY A 207 7.12 -11.17 6.85
C GLY A 207 5.95 -10.68 7.71
N ARG A 208 5.62 -9.39 7.64
CA ARG A 208 4.48 -8.80 8.37
C ARG A 208 3.13 -9.41 7.98
N VAL A 209 2.98 -9.82 6.73
CA VAL A 209 1.75 -10.43 6.20
C VAL A 209 1.69 -11.95 6.47
N ARG A 210 2.77 -12.55 6.98
CA ARG A 210 2.91 -14.01 7.02
C ARG A 210 2.16 -14.66 8.19
N ILE A 211 0.92 -15.10 7.93
CA ILE A 211 0.14 -15.98 8.81
C ILE A 211 -0.16 -17.29 8.09
N ASP A 212 0.79 -18.23 8.11
CA ASP A 212 0.60 -19.55 7.49
C ASP A 212 0.08 -20.53 8.55
N GLU A 213 0.95 -21.45 8.95
CA GLU A 213 0.75 -22.46 9.96
C GLU A 213 0.85 -21.86 11.37
N TYR A 214 1.72 -20.87 11.51
CA TYR A 214 1.99 -20.14 12.74
C TYR A 214 1.99 -18.63 12.48
N ASP A 215 1.75 -17.87 13.54
CA ASP A 215 1.94 -16.43 13.57
C ASP A 215 3.43 -16.15 13.80
N TYR A 216 4.18 -15.97 12.70
CA TYR A 216 5.63 -15.73 12.74
C TYR A 216 5.99 -14.33 13.26
N SER A 217 5.02 -13.50 13.63
CA SER A 217 5.26 -12.25 14.36
C SER A 217 5.39 -12.47 15.88
N LYS A 218 5.13 -13.68 16.37
CA LYS A 218 5.18 -14.04 17.80
C LYS A 218 6.09 -15.25 18.04
N PRO A 219 6.57 -15.46 19.28
CA PRO A 219 7.28 -16.68 19.64
C PRO A 219 6.48 -17.93 19.28
N LEU A 220 7.16 -18.95 18.75
CA LEU A 220 6.52 -20.17 18.26
C LEU A 220 6.12 -21.10 19.41
N GLU A 221 6.74 -20.99 20.59
CA GLU A 221 6.37 -21.81 21.74
C GLU A 221 4.89 -21.61 22.13
N GLY A 222 4.16 -22.73 22.21
CA GLY A 222 2.75 -22.74 22.63
C GLY A 222 1.74 -22.30 21.56
N GLN A 223 2.18 -21.91 20.36
CA GLN A 223 1.24 -21.67 19.26
C GLN A 223 0.67 -22.99 18.73
N GLN A 224 -0.65 -23.02 18.51
CA GLN A 224 -1.28 -24.11 17.77
C GLN A 224 -1.26 -23.82 16.27
N LYS A 225 -0.99 -24.88 15.49
CA LYS A 225 -0.99 -24.80 14.03
C LYS A 225 -2.38 -24.42 13.53
N ARG A 226 -2.48 -23.35 12.74
CA ARG A 226 -3.73 -22.91 12.13
C ARG A 226 -4.19 -23.87 11.03
N PRO A 227 -5.52 -24.10 10.89
CA PRO A 227 -6.05 -24.94 9.83
C PRO A 227 -5.79 -24.31 8.45
N PHE A 228 -5.63 -25.15 7.40
CA PHE A 228 -5.31 -24.70 6.04
C PHE A 228 -6.27 -23.63 5.48
N ALA A 229 -7.54 -23.67 5.89
CA ALA A 229 -8.53 -22.67 5.49
C ALA A 229 -8.11 -21.23 5.88
N GLU A 230 -7.34 -21.08 6.95
CA GLU A 230 -6.85 -19.82 7.51
C GLU A 230 -5.44 -19.43 7.01
N HIS A 231 -4.78 -20.28 6.22
CA HIS A 231 -3.44 -19.95 5.70
C HIS A 231 -3.54 -18.78 4.73
N TRP A 232 -2.63 -17.82 4.87
CA TRP A 232 -2.57 -16.68 3.96
C TRP A 232 -1.99 -17.03 2.58
N ARG A 233 -1.02 -17.97 2.49
CA ARG A 233 -0.49 -18.45 1.20
C ARG A 233 -1.20 -19.70 0.74
N LYS A 234 -1.70 -19.63 -0.48
CA LYS A 234 -2.24 -20.77 -1.20
C LYS A 234 -1.72 -20.73 -2.62
N HIS A 235 -1.29 -21.88 -3.14
CA HIS A 235 -1.14 -22.02 -4.57
C HIS A 235 -2.51 -22.26 -5.17
N THR A 236 -2.94 -21.40 -6.08
CA THR A 236 -4.09 -21.67 -6.94
C THR A 236 -3.66 -22.69 -7.99
N LEU A 237 -4.32 -23.83 -8.01
CA LEU A 237 -4.19 -24.85 -9.04
C LEU A 237 -5.41 -24.77 -9.93
N SER A 238 -5.18 -24.79 -11.24
CA SER A 238 -6.23 -24.89 -12.23
C SER A 238 -6.12 -26.26 -12.89
N TYR A 239 -7.13 -27.09 -12.69
CA TYR A 239 -7.26 -28.39 -13.34
C TYR A 239 -8.25 -28.28 -14.47
N VAL A 240 -7.95 -28.91 -15.60
CA VAL A 240 -8.87 -29.01 -16.74
C VAL A 240 -9.16 -30.49 -16.98
N ASP A 241 -10.41 -30.90 -16.86
CA ASP A 241 -10.84 -32.20 -17.36
C ASP A 241 -10.90 -32.13 -18.90
N ILE A 242 -9.95 -32.80 -19.54
CA ILE A 242 -9.78 -32.79 -21.00
C ILE A 242 -11.01 -33.35 -21.72
N LYS A 243 -11.78 -34.25 -21.10
CA LYS A 243 -12.95 -34.87 -21.74
C LYS A 243 -14.18 -33.99 -21.69
N THR A 244 -14.32 -33.19 -20.62
CA THR A 244 -15.53 -32.39 -20.38
C THR A 244 -15.32 -30.89 -20.54
N GLY A 245 -14.07 -30.44 -20.67
CA GLY A 245 -13.70 -29.02 -20.62
C GLY A 245 -13.85 -28.39 -19.24
N LYS A 246 -14.26 -29.16 -18.23
CA LYS A 246 -14.53 -28.64 -16.89
C LYS A 246 -13.22 -28.23 -16.23
N VAL A 247 -13.09 -26.94 -15.95
CA VAL A 247 -12.02 -26.37 -15.13
C VAL A 247 -12.45 -26.36 -13.66
N SER A 248 -11.59 -26.87 -12.77
CA SER A 248 -11.74 -26.73 -11.33
C SER A 248 -10.53 -26.00 -10.75
N LEU A 249 -10.80 -25.05 -9.85
CA LEU A 249 -9.76 -24.42 -9.06
C LEU A 249 -9.67 -25.14 -7.72
N GLU A 250 -8.47 -25.59 -7.38
CA GLU A 250 -8.17 -26.08 -6.04
C GLU A 250 -7.03 -25.26 -5.44
N TYR A 251 -6.95 -25.29 -4.12
CA TYR A 251 -5.90 -24.63 -3.38
C TYR A 251 -5.08 -25.68 -2.67
N ARG A 252 -3.76 -25.61 -2.84
CA ARG A 252 -2.83 -26.40 -2.02
C ARG A 252 -1.98 -25.48 -1.14
N PRO A 253 -1.50 -25.99 0.01
CA PRO A 253 -0.52 -25.26 0.81
C PRO A 253 0.75 -25.01 0.00
N VAL A 254 1.46 -23.94 0.35
CA VAL A 254 2.84 -23.76 -0.09
C VAL A 254 3.67 -24.84 0.58
N ILE A 255 4.42 -25.61 -0.22
CA ILE A 255 5.33 -26.61 0.31
C ILE A 255 6.54 -25.86 0.86
N ASP A 256 6.60 -25.75 2.19
CA ASP A 256 7.72 -25.09 2.89
C ASP A 256 8.90 -26.06 3.12
N LYS A 257 8.72 -27.36 2.87
CA LYS A 257 9.76 -28.39 3.00
C LYS A 257 10.59 -28.57 1.73
N THR A 258 11.85 -28.90 1.90
CA THR A 258 12.74 -29.37 0.83
C THR A 258 12.27 -30.73 0.29
N LEU A 259 12.56 -31.02 -0.98
CA LEU A 259 12.16 -32.27 -1.63
C LEU A 259 12.82 -33.50 -1.00
N ASN A 260 14.04 -33.34 -0.47
CA ASN A 260 14.76 -34.37 0.27
C ASN A 260 15.43 -33.77 1.51
N GLU A 261 14.92 -34.12 2.70
CA GLU A 261 15.49 -33.67 3.98
C GLU A 261 16.89 -34.23 4.23
N ALA A 262 17.26 -35.37 3.62
CA ALA A 262 18.59 -35.97 3.76
C ALA A 262 19.67 -35.17 3.00
N ASP A 263 19.33 -34.61 1.84
CA ASP A 263 20.27 -33.84 1.01
C ASP A 263 20.32 -32.36 1.43
N CYS A 264 19.18 -31.81 1.87
CA CYS A 264 19.09 -30.43 2.32
C CYS A 264 17.99 -30.30 3.37
N ALA A 265 18.37 -30.07 4.63
CA ALA A 265 17.41 -29.83 5.70
C ALA A 265 16.59 -28.56 5.42
N THR A 266 15.30 -28.61 5.71
CA THR A 266 14.43 -27.43 5.61
C THR A 266 14.86 -26.41 6.65
N VAL A 267 15.14 -25.17 6.23
CA VAL A 267 15.41 -24.06 7.15
C VAL A 267 14.07 -23.51 7.61
N PRO A 268 13.68 -23.72 8.88
CA PRO A 268 12.42 -23.19 9.37
C PRO A 268 12.45 -21.65 9.34
N PRO A 269 11.31 -20.98 9.14
CA PRO A 269 11.25 -19.54 9.28
C PRO A 269 11.67 -19.15 10.70
N ALA A 270 12.79 -18.44 10.82
CA ALA A 270 13.25 -17.94 12.10
C ALA A 270 12.33 -16.81 12.58
N ILE A 271 11.99 -16.82 13.86
CA ILE A 271 11.47 -15.64 14.54
C ILE A 271 12.53 -14.56 14.39
N ARG A 272 12.16 -13.40 13.88
CA ARG A 272 13.10 -12.29 13.78
C ARG A 272 13.26 -11.65 15.15
N SER A 273 14.31 -12.02 15.87
CA SER A 273 14.81 -11.26 17.01
C SER A 273 15.76 -10.19 16.47
N TYR A 274 15.44 -8.93 16.70
CA TYR A 274 16.31 -7.79 16.42
C TYR A 274 16.92 -7.28 17.71
#